data_AF-A0A7C4KXD8-F1
#
_entry.id   AF-A0A7C4KXD8-F1
#
_cell.length_a   1.000
_cell.length_b   1.000
_cell.length_c   1.000
_cell.angle_alpha   90.00
_cell.angle_beta   90.00
_cell.angle_gamma   90.00
#
_symmetry.space_group_name_H-M   'P 1'
#
loop_
_entity.id
_entity.type
_entity.pdbx_description
1 polymer ?
#
loop_
_entity_poly.entity_id
_entity_poly.type
_entity_poly.pdbx_seq_one_letter_code
_entity_poly.pdbx_strand_id
1 'polypeptide(L)'
;MSFSVVITTSIMIISMIVVLVTLANFIITYAVNMNKVLELKSIESNSQKAVLLIDNVSVEDSCITFRLRNLGPTSVLISSTSTLLVDYYTNETLEHVVEVLHYSISWYVSELIIGNNSYVVMSVGAVELRPGVIAIAKAFLSSTPSPNHVIVLVLTDDKGVRTEYVFTYG
;
A
#
# COMPACT_ATOMS: atom_id res chain seq x y z
N MET A 1 2.80 -29.32 68.72
CA MET A 1 2.72 -28.30 67.65
C MET A 1 3.88 -28.47 66.67
N SER A 2 3.83 -29.47 65.78
CA SER A 2 4.98 -29.72 64.88
C SER A 2 4.58 -30.17 63.47
N PHE A 3 3.56 -31.01 63.29
CA PHE A 3 3.22 -31.52 61.95
C PHE A 3 2.38 -30.55 61.10
N SER A 4 1.36 -29.91 61.70
CA SER A 4 0.47 -29.00 60.97
C SER A 4 1.20 -27.75 60.44
N VAL A 5 2.12 -27.19 61.23
CA VAL A 5 2.94 -26.03 60.83
C VAL A 5 3.83 -26.37 59.64
N VAL A 6 4.48 -27.55 59.68
CA VAL A 6 5.34 -28.04 58.58
C VAL A 6 4.54 -28.19 57.29
N ILE A 7 3.34 -28.80 57.35
CA ILE A 7 2.46 -28.97 56.18
C ILE A 7 2.06 -27.60 55.60
N THR A 8 1.64 -26.65 56.42
CA THR A 8 1.28 -25.30 55.94
C THR A 8 2.45 -24.55 55.30
N THR A 9 3.65 -24.65 55.88
CA THR A 9 4.84 -24.02 55.30
C THR A 9 5.24 -24.65 53.97
N SER A 10 5.13 -25.97 53.83
CA SER A 10 5.43 -26.66 52.57
C SER A 10 4.43 -26.27 51.46
N ILE A 11 3.14 -26.17 51.78
CA ILE A 11 2.11 -25.74 50.84
C ILE A 11 2.37 -24.29 50.38
N MET A 12 2.71 -23.38 51.30
CA MET A 12 3.08 -22.01 50.95
C MET A 12 4.28 -21.97 50.00
N ILE A 13 5.34 -22.71 50.30
CA ILE A 13 6.55 -22.75 49.45
C ILE A 13 6.22 -23.27 48.06
N ILE A 14 5.46 -24.36 47.95
CA ILE A 14 5.06 -24.92 46.65
C ILE A 14 4.21 -23.91 45.87
N SER A 15 3.23 -23.26 46.52
CA SER A 15 2.39 -22.24 45.87
C SER A 15 3.21 -21.05 45.37
N MET A 16 4.21 -20.61 46.15
CA MET A 16 5.09 -19.50 45.78
C MET A 16 5.96 -19.87 44.58
N ILE A 17 6.47 -21.11 44.51
CA ILE A 17 7.23 -21.60 43.35
C ILE A 17 6.34 -21.64 42.10
N VAL A 18 5.10 -22.11 42.19
CA VAL A 18 4.17 -22.13 41.05
C VAL A 18 3.86 -20.72 40.55
N VAL A 19 3.63 -19.76 41.46
CA VAL A 19 3.43 -18.35 41.10
C VAL A 19 4.68 -17.78 40.42
N LEU A 20 5.88 -18.06 40.95
CA LEU A 20 7.14 -17.61 40.33
C LEU A 20 7.34 -18.18 38.92
N VAL A 21 7.09 -19.47 38.71
CA VAL A 21 7.22 -20.12 37.40
C VAL A 21 6.22 -19.55 36.40
N THR A 22 4.98 -19.33 36.81
CA THR A 22 3.95 -18.74 35.93
C THR A 22 4.27 -17.29 35.57
N LEU A 23 4.73 -16.49 36.52
CA LEU A 23 5.14 -15.10 36.27
C LEU A 23 6.35 -15.04 35.33
N ALA A 24 7.35 -15.90 35.55
CA ALA A 24 8.53 -15.98 34.69
C ALA A 24 8.14 -16.36 33.26
N ASN A 25 7.30 -17.38 33.09
CA ASN A 25 6.81 -17.80 31.77
C ASN A 25 6.01 -16.69 31.06
N PHE A 26 5.18 -15.96 31.80
CA PHE A 26 4.44 -14.82 31.27
C PHE A 26 5.37 -13.71 30.79
N ILE A 27 6.37 -13.34 31.60
CA ILE A 27 7.36 -12.31 31.24
C ILE A 27 8.15 -12.73 30.00
N ILE A 28 8.61 -13.98 29.93
CA ILE A 28 9.37 -14.50 28.78
C ILE A 28 8.50 -14.45 27.51
N THR A 29 7.26 -14.92 27.59
CA THR A 29 6.34 -14.93 26.44
C THR A 29 6.01 -13.52 25.97
N TYR A 30 5.78 -12.61 26.92
CA TYR A 30 5.57 -11.19 26.62
C TYR A 30 6.79 -10.57 25.93
N ALA A 31 8.00 -10.81 26.46
CA ALA A 31 9.24 -10.28 25.87
C ALA A 31 9.48 -10.81 24.45
N VAL A 32 9.25 -12.10 24.21
CA VAL A 32 9.38 -12.71 22.86
C VAL A 32 8.38 -12.08 21.89
N ASN A 33 7.13 -11.92 22.29
CA ASN A 33 6.12 -11.29 21.44
C ASN A 33 6.42 -9.83 21.17
N MET A 34 6.87 -9.08 22.18
CA MET A 34 7.25 -7.68 22.02
C MET A 34 8.44 -7.51 21.09
N ASN A 35 9.46 -8.38 21.20
CA ASN A 35 10.60 -8.37 20.29
C ASN A 35 10.17 -8.63 18.84
N LYS A 36 9.26 -9.58 18.61
CA LYS A 36 8.70 -9.83 17.26
C LYS A 36 7.98 -8.60 16.71
N VAL A 37 7.18 -7.92 17.53
CA VAL A 37 6.49 -6.69 17.11
C VAL A 37 7.48 -5.58 16.78
N LEU A 38 8.52 -5.40 17.60
CA LEU A 38 9.56 -4.42 17.37
C LEU A 38 10.37 -4.73 16.11
N GLU A 39 10.69 -5.99 15.87
CA GLU A 39 11.38 -6.45 14.66
C GLU A 39 10.55 -6.14 13.41
N LEU A 40 9.26 -6.49 13.41
CA LEU A 40 8.35 -6.18 12.30
C LEU A 40 8.24 -4.67 12.04
N LYS A 41 8.08 -3.86 13.10
CA LYS A 41 8.07 -2.40 12.98
C LYS A 41 9.40 -1.84 12.49
N SER A 42 10.52 -2.44 12.90
CA SER A 42 11.85 -2.02 12.43
C SER A 42 12.04 -2.35 10.95
N ILE A 43 11.56 -3.51 10.49
CA ILE A 43 11.57 -3.89 9.07
C ILE A 43 10.69 -2.92 8.28
N GLU A 44 9.50 -2.59 8.77
CA GLU A 44 8.59 -1.65 8.11
C GLU A 44 9.15 -0.23 8.06
N SER A 45 9.72 0.26 9.17
CA SER A 45 10.32 1.60 9.26
C SER A 45 11.63 1.72 8.48
N ASN A 46 12.42 0.66 8.38
CA ASN A 46 13.68 0.64 7.65
C ASN A 46 13.52 0.18 6.20
N SER A 47 12.36 -0.37 5.83
CA SER A 47 12.06 -0.65 4.44
C SER A 47 12.03 0.67 3.69
N GLN A 48 12.99 0.84 2.78
CA GLN A 48 13.01 1.99 1.91
C GLN A 48 11.72 1.95 1.09
N LYS A 49 10.82 2.89 1.37
CA LYS A 49 9.50 2.95 0.73
C LYS A 49 9.70 3.15 -0.77
N ALA A 50 8.87 2.47 -1.55
CA ALA A 50 8.84 2.73 -2.97
C ALA A 50 8.38 4.16 -3.23
N VAL A 51 8.92 4.77 -4.28
CA VAL A 51 8.61 6.14 -4.67
C VAL A 51 8.10 6.08 -6.09
N LEU A 52 6.77 6.19 -6.24
CA LEU A 52 6.14 6.23 -7.54
C LEU A 52 6.07 7.67 -8.04
N LEU A 53 6.28 7.83 -9.35
CA LEU A 53 6.08 9.08 -10.07
C LEU A 53 5.11 8.85 -11.22
N ILE A 54 4.09 9.70 -11.32
CA ILE A 54 3.25 9.81 -12.51
C ILE A 54 3.86 10.88 -13.43
N ASP A 55 4.05 10.56 -14.71
CA ASP A 55 4.47 11.53 -15.73
C ASP A 55 3.82 11.26 -17.09
N ASN A 56 4.05 12.18 -18.03
CA ASN A 56 3.62 12.07 -19.43
C ASN A 56 2.15 11.66 -19.58
N VAL A 57 1.28 12.46 -18.99
CA VAL A 57 -0.18 12.26 -18.98
C VAL A 57 -0.79 12.83 -20.25
N SER A 58 -1.70 12.08 -20.86
CA SER A 58 -2.54 12.50 -21.99
C SER A 58 -3.98 12.10 -21.74
N VAL A 59 -4.91 12.96 -22.17
CA VAL A 59 -6.36 12.72 -22.03
C VAL A 59 -6.97 12.67 -23.43
N GLU A 60 -7.68 11.58 -23.72
CA GLU A 60 -8.44 11.39 -24.94
C GLU A 60 -9.85 10.92 -24.54
N ASP A 61 -10.85 11.76 -24.80
CA ASP A 61 -12.21 11.59 -24.29
C ASP A 61 -12.23 11.33 -22.76
N SER A 62 -12.79 10.21 -22.31
CA SER A 62 -12.81 9.80 -20.90
C SER A 62 -11.61 8.93 -20.50
N CYS A 63 -10.63 8.73 -21.38
CA CYS A 63 -9.45 7.90 -21.14
C CYS A 63 -8.23 8.76 -20.80
N ILE A 64 -7.71 8.58 -19.59
CA ILE A 64 -6.43 9.15 -19.17
C ILE A 64 -5.36 8.08 -19.35
N THR A 65 -4.37 8.37 -20.20
CA THR A 65 -3.16 7.55 -20.34
C THR A 65 -2.00 8.26 -19.64
N PHE A 66 -1.26 7.54 -18.81
CA PHE A 66 -0.14 8.10 -18.06
C PHE A 66 0.97 7.09 -17.86
N ARG A 67 2.19 7.58 -17.60
CA ARG A 67 3.33 6.75 -17.25
C ARG A 67 3.51 6.71 -15.75
N LEU A 68 3.78 5.52 -15.24
CA LEU A 68 4.17 5.26 -13.87
C LEU A 68 5.63 4.82 -13.85
N ARG A 69 6.44 5.48 -13.03
CA ARG A 69 7.84 5.11 -12.79
C ARG A 69 8.05 4.82 -11.33
N ASN A 70 8.84 3.78 -11.04
CA ASN A 70 9.35 3.54 -9.71
C ASN A 70 10.77 4.10 -9.59
N LEU A 71 10.89 5.22 -8.88
CA LEU A 71 12.15 5.87 -8.54
C LEU A 71 12.70 5.39 -7.18
N GLY A 72 11.90 4.62 -6.45
CA GLY A 72 12.30 4.01 -5.19
C GLY A 72 13.26 2.83 -5.41
N PRO A 73 13.93 2.39 -4.34
CA PRO A 73 14.86 1.26 -4.39
C PRO A 73 14.16 -0.10 -4.30
N THR A 74 12.86 -0.13 -3.98
CA THR A 74 12.06 -1.34 -3.79
C THR A 74 10.95 -1.43 -4.84
N SER A 75 10.61 -2.65 -5.27
CA SER A 75 9.50 -2.88 -6.21
C SER A 75 8.14 -2.52 -5.60
N VAL A 76 7.21 -2.06 -6.44
CA VAL A 76 5.78 -1.93 -6.07
C VAL A 76 4.97 -2.99 -6.78
N LEU A 77 4.05 -3.62 -6.06
CA LEU A 77 3.06 -4.50 -6.68
C LEU A 77 1.79 -3.69 -6.93
N ILE A 78 1.50 -3.41 -8.20
CA ILE A 78 0.23 -2.81 -8.62
C ILE A 78 -0.77 -3.95 -8.80
N SER A 79 -1.85 -3.94 -8.03
CA SER A 79 -2.82 -5.03 -8.01
C SER A 79 -4.23 -4.53 -7.69
N SER A 80 -5.17 -5.44 -7.42
CA SER A 80 -6.54 -5.09 -7.02
C SER A 80 -6.63 -4.23 -5.76
N THR A 81 -5.56 -4.15 -4.95
CA THR A 81 -5.46 -3.24 -3.79
C THR A 81 -5.10 -1.80 -4.17
N SER A 82 -4.62 -1.57 -5.40
CA SER A 82 -4.23 -0.26 -5.88
C SER A 82 -5.46 0.53 -6.36
N THR A 83 -5.56 1.77 -5.90
CA THR A 83 -6.69 2.67 -6.20
C THR A 83 -6.17 3.97 -6.78
N LEU A 84 -6.80 4.43 -7.86
CA LEU A 84 -6.53 5.72 -8.48
C LEU A 84 -7.70 6.65 -8.21
N LEU A 85 -7.46 7.75 -7.52
CA LEU A 85 -8.43 8.83 -7.35
C LEU A 85 -8.21 9.85 -8.46
N VAL A 86 -9.30 10.31 -9.07
CA VAL A 86 -9.27 11.35 -10.09
C VAL A 86 -10.23 12.45 -9.70
N ASP A 87 -9.72 13.65 -9.50
CA ASP A 87 -10.48 14.86 -9.22
C ASP A 87 -10.44 15.74 -10.48
N TYR A 88 -11.62 16.07 -11.02
CA TYR A 88 -11.75 16.80 -12.28
C TYR A 88 -13.12 17.51 -12.41
N TYR A 89 -13.26 18.31 -13.47
CA TYR A 89 -14.53 18.94 -13.85
C TYR A 89 -15.12 18.26 -15.10
N THR A 90 -16.43 17.99 -15.12
CA THR A 90 -17.09 17.39 -16.29
C THR A 90 -17.21 18.37 -17.44
N ASN A 91 -17.08 17.90 -18.69
CA ASN A 91 -17.18 18.76 -19.86
C ASN A 91 -18.60 19.31 -20.09
N GLU A 92 -19.63 18.49 -19.82
CA GLU A 92 -21.03 18.82 -20.15
C GLU A 92 -21.65 19.82 -19.16
N THR A 93 -21.44 19.61 -17.85
CA THR A 93 -22.08 20.39 -16.80
C THR A 93 -21.13 21.33 -16.05
N LEU A 94 -19.81 21.20 -16.29
CA LEU A 94 -18.77 21.87 -15.49
C LEU A 94 -18.91 21.58 -13.99
N GLU A 95 -19.43 20.40 -13.65
CA GLU A 95 -19.56 19.95 -12.28
C GLU A 95 -18.23 19.37 -11.79
N HIS A 96 -17.89 19.66 -10.54
CA HIS A 96 -16.73 19.11 -9.88
C HIS A 96 -17.02 17.67 -9.41
N VAL A 97 -16.16 16.72 -9.81
CA VAL A 97 -16.35 15.29 -9.54
C VAL A 97 -15.03 14.69 -9.04
N VAL A 98 -15.14 13.84 -8.01
CA VAL A 98 -14.05 12.99 -7.54
C VAL A 98 -14.43 11.54 -7.75
N GLU A 99 -13.70 10.85 -8.63
CA GLU A 99 -13.91 9.44 -8.93
C GLU A 99 -12.86 8.55 -8.26
N VAL A 100 -13.32 7.40 -7.78
CA VAL A 100 -12.47 6.33 -7.26
C VAL A 100 -12.41 5.22 -8.30
N LEU A 101 -11.22 5.01 -8.88
CA LEU A 101 -10.99 4.01 -9.89
C LEU A 101 -10.27 2.79 -9.31
N HIS A 102 -10.80 1.62 -9.62
CA HIS A 102 -10.31 0.33 -9.12
C HIS A 102 -9.48 -0.39 -10.18
N TYR A 103 -8.35 -0.95 -9.76
CA TYR A 103 -7.43 -1.65 -10.67
C TYR A 103 -8.11 -2.87 -11.30
N SER A 104 -7.80 -3.13 -12.57
CA SER A 104 -8.41 -4.15 -13.44
C SER A 104 -9.88 -3.94 -13.81
N ILE A 105 -10.54 -2.90 -13.29
CA ILE A 105 -11.94 -2.58 -13.60
C ILE A 105 -12.00 -1.27 -14.39
N SER A 106 -11.60 -0.16 -13.78
CA SER A 106 -11.68 1.18 -14.37
C SER A 106 -10.31 1.80 -14.63
N TRP A 107 -9.22 1.19 -14.15
CA TRP A 107 -7.87 1.49 -14.62
C TRP A 107 -6.99 0.24 -14.60
N TYR A 108 -5.97 0.19 -15.45
CA TYR A 108 -5.02 -0.92 -15.50
C TYR A 108 -3.70 -0.51 -16.16
N VAL A 109 -2.66 -1.31 -15.96
CA VAL A 109 -1.40 -1.20 -16.70
C VAL A 109 -1.57 -1.92 -18.04
N SER A 110 -1.43 -1.18 -19.15
CA SER A 110 -1.53 -1.76 -20.50
C SER A 110 -0.20 -2.24 -21.04
N GLU A 111 0.91 -1.64 -20.60
CA GLU A 111 2.23 -1.90 -21.15
C GLU A 111 3.32 -1.68 -20.10
N LEU A 112 4.39 -2.47 -20.19
CA LEU A 112 5.63 -2.30 -19.44
C LEU A 112 6.79 -2.07 -20.38
N ILE A 113 7.59 -1.04 -20.10
CA ILE A 113 8.85 -0.77 -20.78
C ILE A 113 9.99 -1.15 -19.84
N ILE A 114 10.74 -2.18 -20.23
CA ILE A 114 11.89 -2.70 -19.50
C ILE A 114 13.13 -2.52 -20.38
N GLY A 115 13.98 -1.55 -20.02
CA GLY A 115 15.06 -1.10 -20.89
C GLY A 115 14.50 -0.49 -22.17
N ASN A 116 14.80 -1.09 -23.32
CA ASN A 116 14.31 -0.64 -24.63
C ASN A 116 13.16 -1.48 -25.18
N ASN A 117 12.70 -2.48 -24.42
CA ASN A 117 11.66 -3.40 -24.86
C ASN A 117 10.32 -3.02 -24.24
N SER A 118 9.27 -3.13 -25.05
CA SER A 118 7.88 -2.95 -24.66
C SER A 118 7.16 -4.30 -24.57
N TYR A 119 6.39 -4.49 -23.51
CA TYR A 119 5.62 -5.69 -23.24
C TYR A 119 4.16 -5.32 -22.94
N VAL A 120 3.24 -5.84 -23.74
CA VAL A 120 1.80 -5.66 -23.50
C VAL A 120 1.37 -6.51 -22.31
N VAL A 121 0.60 -5.90 -21.42
CA VAL A 121 0.09 -6.54 -20.20
C VAL A 121 -1.42 -6.71 -20.31
N MET A 122 -1.91 -7.90 -19.92
CA MET A 122 -3.35 -8.14 -19.82
C MET A 122 -3.92 -7.40 -18.62
N SER A 123 -5.06 -6.73 -18.80
CA SER A 123 -5.71 -5.86 -17.81
C SER A 123 -6.07 -6.51 -16.47
N VAL A 124 -6.07 -7.84 -16.39
CA VAL A 124 -6.47 -8.62 -15.21
C VAL A 124 -5.28 -9.01 -14.33
N GLY A 125 -4.04 -8.83 -14.81
CA GLY A 125 -2.84 -9.24 -14.09
C GLY A 125 -2.37 -8.20 -13.06
N ALA A 126 -1.99 -8.66 -11.87
CA ALA A 126 -1.14 -7.87 -10.98
C ALA A 126 0.24 -7.66 -11.63
N VAL A 127 0.81 -6.47 -11.45
CA VAL A 127 2.05 -6.05 -12.10
C VAL A 127 3.06 -5.61 -11.07
N GLU A 128 4.23 -6.25 -11.07
CA GLU A 128 5.37 -5.80 -10.27
C GLU A 128 6.14 -4.71 -11.04
N LEU A 129 6.07 -3.47 -10.56
CA LEU A 129 6.83 -2.34 -11.06
C LEU A 129 8.17 -2.22 -10.31
N ARG A 130 9.22 -2.80 -10.89
CA ARG A 130 10.58 -2.74 -10.35
C ARG A 130 11.22 -1.36 -10.57
N PRO A 131 12.24 -1.00 -9.76
CA PRO A 131 13.02 0.22 -9.99
C PRO A 131 13.54 0.29 -11.43
N GLY A 132 13.35 1.42 -12.10
CA GLY A 132 13.78 1.64 -13.49
C GLY A 132 12.87 1.04 -14.58
N VAL A 133 11.82 0.31 -14.23
CA VAL A 133 10.76 -0.10 -15.17
C VAL A 133 9.74 1.02 -15.28
N ILE A 134 9.21 1.23 -16.49
CA ILE A 134 8.15 2.20 -16.76
C ILE A 134 6.87 1.42 -17.09
N ALA A 135 5.77 1.73 -16.42
CA ALA A 135 4.45 1.22 -16.77
C ALA A 135 3.67 2.31 -17.52
N ILE A 136 2.96 1.93 -18.58
CA ILE A 136 1.93 2.77 -19.20
C ILE A 136 0.59 2.27 -18.66
N ALA A 137 -0.12 3.16 -17.99
CA ALA A 137 -1.43 2.89 -17.41
C ALA A 137 -2.51 3.67 -18.14
N LYS A 138 -3.70 3.08 -18.16
CA LYS A 138 -4.92 3.69 -18.70
C LYS A 138 -5.98 3.70 -17.62
N ALA A 139 -6.67 4.82 -17.49
CA ALA A 139 -7.77 5.03 -16.57
C ALA A 139 -8.97 5.55 -17.35
N PHE A 140 -10.13 4.94 -17.12
CA PHE A 140 -11.39 5.26 -17.79
C PHE A 140 -12.32 5.92 -16.78
N LEU A 141 -12.66 7.18 -17.06
CA LEU A 141 -13.59 7.98 -16.27
C LEU A 141 -15.03 7.74 -16.69
N SER A 142 -15.96 8.02 -15.78
CA SER A 142 -17.39 7.95 -16.10
C SER A 142 -17.85 9.04 -17.08
N SER A 143 -17.15 10.18 -17.09
CA SER A 143 -17.47 11.34 -17.93
C SER A 143 -16.20 11.96 -18.52
N THR A 144 -16.33 12.62 -19.66
CA THR A 144 -15.22 13.34 -20.30
C THR A 144 -14.82 14.58 -19.48
N PRO A 145 -13.53 14.77 -19.16
CA PRO A 145 -13.05 15.98 -18.48
C PRO A 145 -13.23 17.25 -19.32
N SER A 146 -13.53 18.36 -18.65
CA SER A 146 -13.63 19.67 -19.27
C SER A 146 -12.25 20.19 -19.68
N PRO A 147 -12.06 20.68 -20.92
CA PRO A 147 -10.82 21.30 -21.33
C PRO A 147 -10.56 22.59 -20.53
N ASN A 148 -9.29 22.95 -20.42
CA ASN A 148 -8.74 24.06 -19.66
C ASN A 148 -8.98 24.02 -18.13
N HIS A 149 -9.43 22.89 -17.60
CA HIS A 149 -9.60 22.68 -16.16
C HIS A 149 -8.49 21.78 -15.60
N VAL A 150 -8.25 21.93 -14.30
CA VAL A 150 -7.26 21.14 -13.57
C VAL A 150 -7.80 19.73 -13.35
N ILE A 151 -6.91 18.74 -13.52
CA ILE A 151 -7.13 17.34 -13.17
C ILE A 151 -6.07 16.94 -12.16
N VAL A 152 -6.49 16.29 -11.07
CA VAL A 152 -5.60 15.73 -10.05
C VAL A 152 -5.71 14.22 -10.08
N LEU A 153 -4.57 13.55 -10.21
CA LEU A 153 -4.44 12.10 -10.12
C LEU A 153 -3.76 11.74 -8.80
N VAL A 154 -4.37 10.89 -7.99
CA VAL A 154 -3.75 10.34 -6.78
C VAL A 154 -3.78 8.83 -6.82
N LEU A 155 -2.61 8.20 -6.97
CA LEU A 155 -2.47 6.76 -6.89
C LEU A 155 -2.06 6.37 -5.48
N THR A 156 -2.77 5.40 -4.91
CA THR A 156 -2.46 4.81 -3.60
C THR A 156 -2.47 3.28 -3.65
N ASP A 157 -1.64 2.64 -2.83
CA ASP A 157 -1.70 1.20 -2.56
C ASP A 157 -2.02 0.92 -1.08
N ASP A 158 -2.19 -0.36 -0.74
CA ASP A 158 -2.43 -0.86 0.62
C ASP A 158 -1.20 -0.83 1.52
N LYS A 159 -0.02 -0.57 0.96
CA LYS A 159 1.27 -0.47 1.66
C LYS A 159 1.64 0.98 1.98
N GLY A 160 0.74 1.93 1.70
CA GLY A 160 0.91 3.35 1.98
C GLY A 160 1.83 4.08 0.99
N VAL A 161 2.11 3.49 -0.17
CA VAL A 161 2.70 4.21 -1.30
C VAL A 161 1.63 5.13 -1.87
N ARG A 162 1.94 6.43 -1.91
CA ARG A 162 1.08 7.46 -2.49
C ARG A 162 1.90 8.29 -3.47
N THR A 163 1.32 8.57 -4.63
CA THR A 163 1.85 9.54 -5.58
C THR A 163 0.73 10.40 -6.13
N GLU A 164 1.04 11.65 -6.42
CA GLU A 164 0.09 12.67 -6.84
C GLU A 164 0.65 13.44 -8.03
N TYR A 165 -0.22 13.73 -8.99
CA TYR A 165 0.13 14.51 -10.17
C TYR A 165 -1.02 15.44 -10.55
N VAL A 166 -0.69 16.71 -10.78
CA VAL A 166 -1.63 17.77 -11.10
C VAL A 166 -1.27 18.33 -12.46
N PHE A 167 -2.25 18.45 -13.34
CA PHE A 167 -2.07 19.04 -14.67
C PHE A 167 -3.35 19.72 -15.14
N THR A 168 -3.23 20.55 -16.17
CA THR A 168 -4.38 21.16 -16.85
C THR A 168 -4.60 20.43 -18.17
N TYR A 169 -5.83 19.98 -18.42
CA TYR A 169 -6.21 19.43 -19.71
C TYR A 169 -6.35 20.58 -20.71
N GLY A 170 -5.71 20.52 -21.88
CA GLY A 170 -5.69 21.60 -22.86
C GLY A 170 -5.70 21.09 -24.29
#